data_AF-A0A953ZYQ4-F1
#
_entry.id   AF-A0A953ZYQ4-F1
#
_cell.length_a   1.000
_cell.length_b   1.000
_cell.length_c   1.000
_cell.angle_alpha   90.00
_cell.angle_beta   90.00
_cell.angle_gamma   90.00
#
_symmetry.space_group_name_H-M   'P 1'
#
loop_
_entity.id
_entity.type
_entity.pdbx_description
1 polymer ?
#
loop_
_entity_poly.entity_id
_entity_poly.type
_entity_poly.pdbx_seq_one_letter_code
_entity_poly.pdbx_strand_id
1 'polypeptide(L)'
;MLLPDSNRRRLCAAALCTTLLYASLSAQEERAAEEIQPAAPGKQADVHLEMGKMWTFENPPLAYLEKEYGFKPNEKWLNSLRLASLRFGQGCSASFVSPQGLIMTNHHCVRDNIASVQGEHNWIRDSFVAKSLDDEVKLPRLTVQQLIASRDVTAEINRGVSAGASDEAVSGKRKANEKALLVAARKEHPDLTPQVITMHNGATYQLYLYRIFDDVRLVCSPHLQTSHFGGDPDNFTYPRYGIDFTFCRA
;
A
#
# COMPACT_ATOMS: atom_id res chain seq x y z
N MET A 1 -1.80 48.93 -10.52
CA MET A 1 -0.81 49.15 -9.44
C MET A 1 0.08 47.90 -9.40
N LEU A 2 1.27 47.97 -9.98
CA LEU A 2 2.17 46.82 -10.17
C LEU A 2 2.98 46.60 -8.88
N LEU A 3 2.95 45.37 -8.35
CA LEU A 3 3.75 44.98 -7.18
C LEU A 3 5.25 45.17 -7.45
N PRO A 4 6.05 45.59 -6.45
CA PRO A 4 7.47 45.90 -6.62
C PRO A 4 8.32 44.65 -6.91
N ASP A 5 9.35 44.85 -7.74
CA ASP A 5 10.21 43.85 -8.39
C ASP A 5 10.97 42.93 -7.40
N SER A 6 11.14 43.37 -6.15
CA SER A 6 11.77 42.59 -5.07
C SER A 6 10.95 41.38 -4.62
N ASN A 7 9.62 41.42 -4.77
CA ASN A 7 8.74 40.31 -4.37
C ASN A 7 8.67 39.21 -5.44
N ARG A 8 8.82 39.55 -6.73
CA ARG A 8 8.86 38.56 -7.83
C ARG A 8 10.11 37.67 -7.75
N ARG A 9 11.26 38.25 -7.40
CA ARG A 9 12.52 37.49 -7.25
C ARG A 9 12.49 36.53 -6.06
N ARG A 10 11.84 36.91 -4.95
CA ARG A 10 11.66 36.04 -3.77
C ARG A 10 10.67 34.90 -4.03
N LEU A 11 9.57 35.17 -4.76
CA LEU A 11 8.59 34.14 -5.15
C LEU A 11 9.18 33.13 -6.14
N CYS A 12 9.97 33.57 -7.13
CA CYS A 12 10.66 32.66 -8.06
C CYS A 12 11.76 31.85 -7.36
N ALA A 13 12.52 32.44 -6.44
CA ALA A 13 13.55 31.72 -5.70
C ALA A 13 12.95 30.67 -4.74
N ALA A 14 11.84 31.00 -4.06
CA ALA A 14 11.12 30.05 -3.22
C ALA A 14 10.54 28.89 -4.04
N ALA A 15 9.90 29.19 -5.18
CA ALA A 15 9.35 28.16 -6.07
C ALA A 15 10.43 27.25 -6.67
N LEU A 16 11.59 27.79 -7.07
CA LEU A 16 12.73 26.98 -7.54
C LEU A 16 13.33 26.13 -6.42
N CYS A 17 13.42 26.66 -5.21
CA CYS A 17 13.98 25.92 -4.07
C CYS A 17 13.06 24.76 -3.69
N THR A 18 11.74 24.97 -3.67
CA THR A 18 10.76 23.91 -3.37
C THR A 18 10.73 22.84 -4.46
N THR A 19 10.86 23.19 -5.75
CA THR A 19 10.92 22.18 -6.84
C THR A 19 12.23 21.41 -6.85
N LEU A 20 13.36 22.05 -6.55
CA LEU A 20 14.66 21.38 -6.40
C LEU A 20 14.67 20.45 -5.19
N LEU A 21 14.07 20.87 -4.07
CA LEU A 21 13.90 20.03 -2.88
C LEU A 21 13.00 18.82 -3.17
N TYR A 22 11.87 19.02 -3.86
CA TYR A 22 10.97 17.92 -4.24
C TYR A 22 11.64 16.93 -5.20
N ALA A 23 12.34 17.43 -6.22
CA ALA A 23 13.06 16.59 -7.17
C ALA A 23 14.21 15.82 -6.51
N SER A 24 14.87 16.43 -5.52
CA SER A 24 15.92 15.75 -4.74
C SER A 24 15.35 14.68 -3.81
N LEU A 25 14.18 14.93 -3.21
CA LEU A 25 13.48 13.96 -2.36
C LEU A 25 12.99 12.78 -3.19
N SER A 26 12.34 13.03 -4.34
CA SER A 26 11.86 11.98 -5.24
C SER A 26 13.01 11.13 -5.79
N ALA A 27 14.14 11.76 -6.11
CA ALA A 27 15.33 11.04 -6.57
C ALA A 27 15.99 10.20 -5.45
N GLN A 28 15.96 10.68 -4.20
CA GLN A 28 16.41 9.88 -3.05
C GLN A 28 15.46 8.71 -2.75
N GLU A 29 14.16 8.88 -2.95
CA GLU A 29 13.15 7.82 -2.82
C GLU A 29 13.26 6.76 -3.93
N GLU A 30 13.49 7.17 -5.18
CA GLU A 30 13.79 6.26 -6.28
C GLU A 30 15.07 5.46 -6.01
N ARG A 31 16.12 6.14 -5.52
CA ARG A 31 17.41 5.51 -5.22
C ARG A 31 17.36 4.55 -4.03
N ALA A 32 16.56 4.85 -3.00
CA ALA A 32 16.31 3.94 -1.89
C ALA A 32 15.46 2.72 -2.29
N ALA A 33 14.58 2.87 -3.29
CA ALA A 33 13.85 1.74 -3.87
C ALA A 33 14.72 0.89 -4.81
N GLU A 34 15.77 1.47 -5.41
CA GLU A 34 16.70 0.80 -6.32
C GLU A 34 17.75 -0.07 -5.59
N GLU A 35 18.06 0.24 -4.33
CA GLU A 35 19.07 -0.48 -3.52
C GLU A 35 18.58 -1.80 -2.90
N ILE A 36 17.27 -2.06 -2.91
CA ILE A 36 16.69 -3.29 -2.37
C ILE A 36 16.39 -4.25 -3.53
N GLN A 37 17.29 -5.21 -3.75
CA GLN A 37 17.14 -6.22 -4.79
C GLN A 37 15.79 -6.95 -4.65
N PRO A 38 15.01 -7.11 -5.73
CA PRO A 38 13.83 -7.94 -5.70
C PRO A 38 14.22 -9.38 -5.36
N ALA A 39 13.36 -10.06 -4.59
CA ALA A 39 13.55 -11.46 -4.26
C ALA A 39 13.75 -12.30 -5.53
N ALA A 40 14.67 -13.26 -5.49
CA ALA A 40 14.90 -14.17 -6.60
C ALA A 40 13.61 -14.95 -6.94
N PRO A 41 13.27 -15.16 -8.22
CA PRO A 41 12.06 -15.86 -8.60
C PRO A 41 12.09 -17.30 -8.04
N GLY A 42 11.06 -17.64 -7.27
CA GLY A 42 10.85 -18.99 -6.76
C GLY A 42 10.64 -20.00 -7.89
N LYS A 43 10.88 -21.29 -7.62
CA LYS A 43 10.58 -22.37 -8.58
C LYS A 43 9.10 -22.30 -8.98
N GLN A 44 8.85 -22.26 -10.29
CA GLN A 44 7.53 -22.11 -10.88
C GLN A 44 6.67 -23.34 -10.49
N ALA A 45 5.62 -23.11 -9.69
CA ALA A 45 4.71 -24.17 -9.27
C ALA A 45 3.80 -24.59 -10.44
N ASP A 46 3.47 -25.88 -10.48
CA ASP A 46 2.55 -26.45 -11.46
C ASP A 46 1.17 -25.77 -11.36
N VAL A 47 0.68 -25.23 -12.48
CA VAL A 47 -0.39 -24.24 -12.49
C VAL A 47 -1.77 -24.92 -12.51
N HIS A 48 -2.09 -25.71 -11.49
CA HIS A 48 -3.47 -26.11 -11.23
C HIS A 48 -4.22 -24.92 -10.62
N LEU A 49 -4.78 -24.07 -11.50
CA LEU A 49 -5.49 -22.82 -11.19
C LEU A 49 -6.80 -23.00 -10.38
N GLU A 50 -7.21 -24.24 -10.14
CA GLU A 50 -8.46 -24.59 -9.46
C GLU A 50 -8.49 -24.14 -7.99
N MET A 51 -7.32 -23.87 -7.40
CA MET A 51 -7.18 -23.47 -5.98
C MET A 51 -7.04 -21.95 -5.77
N GLY A 52 -7.13 -21.13 -6.83
CA GLY A 52 -7.18 -19.67 -6.73
C GLY A 52 -6.12 -18.93 -7.54
N LYS A 53 -6.34 -17.63 -7.71
CA LYS A 53 -5.57 -16.71 -8.55
C LYS A 53 -4.92 -15.58 -7.75
N MET A 54 -4.45 -15.89 -6.55
CA MET A 54 -3.74 -14.93 -5.69
C MET A 54 -2.25 -15.27 -5.71
N TRP A 55 -1.48 -14.44 -6.41
CA TRP A 55 -0.03 -14.58 -6.51
C TRP A 55 0.65 -13.40 -5.84
N THR A 56 1.86 -13.63 -5.35
CA THR A 56 2.65 -12.58 -4.71
C THR A 56 3.43 -11.78 -5.75
N PHE A 57 3.90 -10.60 -5.38
CA PHE A 57 4.66 -9.73 -6.30
C PHE A 57 6.02 -10.34 -6.68
N GLU A 58 6.62 -11.14 -5.80
CA GLU A 58 7.88 -11.85 -6.04
C GLU A 58 7.72 -13.13 -6.89
N ASN A 59 6.49 -13.62 -7.07
CA ASN A 59 6.24 -14.81 -7.88
C ASN A 59 5.00 -14.64 -8.79
N PRO A 60 5.02 -13.66 -9.72
CA PRO A 60 3.92 -13.44 -10.65
C PRO A 60 3.85 -14.58 -11.67
N PRO A 61 2.64 -15.03 -12.09
CA PRO A 61 2.49 -16.18 -12.97
C PRO A 61 2.67 -15.77 -14.45
N LEU A 62 3.86 -15.28 -14.83
CA LEU A 62 4.10 -14.64 -16.12
C LEU A 62 3.71 -15.50 -17.33
N ALA A 63 4.10 -16.78 -17.32
CA ALA A 63 3.77 -17.71 -18.40
C ALA A 63 2.25 -17.89 -18.57
N TYR A 64 1.50 -17.89 -17.46
CA TYR A 64 0.05 -17.97 -17.47
C TYR A 64 -0.59 -16.69 -18.00
N LEU A 65 -0.11 -15.51 -17.55
CA LEU A 65 -0.61 -14.22 -18.03
C LEU A 65 -0.43 -14.05 -19.54
N GLU A 66 0.71 -14.50 -20.06
CA GLU A 66 0.96 -14.49 -21.49
C GLU A 66 0.02 -15.44 -22.23
N LYS A 67 -0.11 -16.69 -21.76
CA LYS A 67 -0.91 -17.71 -22.43
C LYS A 67 -2.40 -17.33 -22.50
N GLU A 68 -2.98 -16.89 -21.38
CA GLU A 68 -4.44 -16.67 -21.32
C GLU A 68 -4.87 -15.28 -21.74
N TYR A 69 -4.02 -14.26 -21.55
CA TYR A 69 -4.39 -12.87 -21.78
C TYR A 69 -3.51 -12.17 -22.82
N GLY A 70 -2.48 -12.84 -23.35
CA GLY A 70 -1.49 -12.19 -24.21
C GLY A 70 -0.67 -11.12 -23.49
N PHE A 71 -0.68 -11.11 -22.16
CA PHE A 71 -0.12 -10.04 -21.34
C PHE A 71 1.28 -10.40 -20.82
N LYS A 72 2.27 -9.58 -21.17
CA LYS A 72 3.67 -9.76 -20.78
C LYS A 72 4.17 -8.57 -19.96
N PRO A 73 3.85 -8.50 -18.65
CA PRO A 73 4.35 -7.42 -17.82
C PRO A 73 5.87 -7.55 -17.67
N ASN A 74 6.58 -6.43 -17.82
CA ASN A 74 8.00 -6.36 -17.49
C ASN A 74 8.20 -5.97 -16.02
N GLU A 75 9.45 -6.02 -15.57
CA GLU A 75 9.81 -5.68 -14.19
C GLU A 75 9.41 -4.26 -13.79
N LYS A 76 9.60 -3.28 -14.67
CA LYS A 76 9.17 -1.90 -14.44
C LYS A 76 7.66 -1.82 -14.16
N TRP A 77 6.86 -2.53 -14.94
CA TRP A 77 5.41 -2.57 -14.77
C TRP A 77 5.02 -3.22 -13.44
N LEU A 78 5.65 -4.34 -13.08
CA LEU A 78 5.41 -5.03 -11.81
C LEU A 78 5.79 -4.16 -10.60
N ASN A 79 6.91 -3.44 -10.69
CA ASN A 79 7.33 -2.48 -9.67
C ASN A 79 6.32 -1.34 -9.54
N SER A 80 5.86 -0.76 -10.66
CA SER A 80 4.79 0.25 -10.62
C SER A 80 3.50 -0.28 -10.00
N LEU A 81 3.09 -1.50 -10.35
CA LEU A 81 1.91 -2.14 -9.76
C LEU A 81 2.06 -2.28 -8.23
N ARG A 82 3.20 -2.80 -7.76
CA ARG A 82 3.50 -2.97 -6.34
C ARG A 82 3.48 -1.64 -5.59
N LEU A 83 4.17 -0.63 -6.13
CA LEU A 83 4.26 0.70 -5.52
C LEU A 83 2.92 1.45 -5.54
N ALA A 84 2.07 1.22 -6.54
CA ALA A 84 0.74 1.80 -6.58
C ALA A 84 -0.27 1.09 -5.67
N SER A 85 -0.02 -0.15 -5.26
CA SER A 85 -0.93 -0.97 -4.44
C SER A 85 -0.73 -0.72 -2.95
N LEU A 86 -1.83 -0.54 -2.21
CA LEU A 86 -1.80 -0.11 -0.81
C LEU A 86 -2.63 -1.02 0.09
N ARG A 87 -2.09 -1.36 1.26
CA ARG A 87 -2.88 -1.87 2.38
C ARG A 87 -3.52 -0.67 3.08
N PHE A 88 -4.84 -0.62 3.11
CA PHE A 88 -5.59 0.54 3.57
C PHE A 88 -6.31 0.22 4.89
N GLY A 89 -5.93 0.91 5.95
CA GLY A 89 -6.42 0.63 7.30
C GLY A 89 -6.11 -0.81 7.73
N GLN A 90 -7.10 -1.48 8.34
CA GLN A 90 -6.95 -2.81 8.93
C GLN A 90 -7.45 -3.96 8.06
N GLY A 91 -8.02 -3.69 6.88
CA GLY A 91 -8.66 -4.75 6.10
C GLY A 91 -9.00 -4.44 4.65
N CYS A 92 -8.76 -3.22 4.17
CA CYS A 92 -9.06 -2.85 2.80
C CYS A 92 -7.80 -2.76 1.94
N SER A 93 -8.04 -2.76 0.63
CA SER A 93 -7.04 -2.38 -0.36
C SER A 93 -7.31 -0.97 -0.88
N ALA A 94 -6.28 -0.34 -1.40
CA ALA A 94 -6.40 0.93 -2.11
C ALA A 94 -5.31 1.05 -3.18
N SER A 95 -5.36 2.10 -3.99
CA SER A 95 -4.30 2.39 -4.95
C SER A 95 -3.98 3.86 -5.05
N PHE A 96 -2.70 4.20 -5.21
CA PHE A 96 -2.32 5.51 -5.70
C PHE A 96 -2.77 5.69 -7.15
N VAL A 97 -3.47 6.79 -7.42
CA VAL A 97 -4.03 7.13 -8.74
C VAL A 97 -3.54 8.49 -9.25
N SER A 98 -2.63 9.15 -8.52
CA SER A 98 -1.93 10.36 -8.96
C SER A 98 -0.54 10.45 -8.30
N PRO A 99 0.44 11.10 -8.96
CA PRO A 99 1.77 11.34 -8.38
C PRO A 99 1.76 12.26 -7.15
N GLN A 100 0.62 12.91 -6.84
CA GLN A 100 0.44 13.77 -5.66
C GLN A 100 -0.28 13.04 -4.52
N GLY A 101 -0.10 11.72 -4.42
CA GLY A 101 -0.60 10.92 -3.30
C GLY A 101 -2.12 10.70 -3.27
N LEU A 102 -2.85 10.96 -4.36
CA LEU A 102 -4.30 10.66 -4.40
C LEU A 102 -4.49 9.14 -4.34
N ILE A 103 -5.31 8.69 -3.41
CA ILE A 103 -5.62 7.29 -3.12
C ILE A 103 -7.07 7.01 -3.47
N MET A 104 -7.33 5.94 -4.22
CA MET A 104 -8.67 5.41 -4.46
C MET A 104 -8.88 4.15 -3.62
N THR A 105 -10.01 4.08 -2.92
CA THR A 105 -10.49 2.89 -2.19
C THR A 105 -12.00 2.80 -2.31
N ASN A 106 -12.63 1.80 -1.69
CA ASN A 106 -14.10 1.73 -1.64
C ASN A 106 -14.67 2.69 -0.60
N HIS A 107 -15.90 3.17 -0.82
CA HIS A 107 -16.60 4.01 0.15
C HIS A 107 -16.82 3.28 1.47
N HIS A 108 -17.16 1.98 1.44
CA HIS A 108 -17.34 1.23 2.68
C HIS A 108 -16.04 1.11 3.52
N CYS A 109 -14.86 1.19 2.89
CA CYS A 109 -13.57 1.08 3.56
C CYS A 109 -13.23 2.26 4.48
N VAL A 110 -13.85 3.42 4.24
CA VAL A 110 -13.58 4.66 4.99
C VAL A 110 -14.78 5.14 5.79
N ARG A 111 -15.93 4.49 5.67
CA ARG A 111 -17.21 4.97 6.23
C ARG A 111 -17.09 5.28 7.74
N ASP A 112 -16.48 4.39 8.50
CA ASP A 112 -16.30 4.58 9.95
C ASP A 112 -15.31 5.72 10.27
N ASN A 113 -14.29 5.90 9.43
CA ASN A 113 -13.36 7.01 9.56
C ASN A 113 -14.08 8.35 9.31
N ILE A 114 -14.88 8.44 8.25
CA ILE A 114 -15.70 9.63 7.94
C ILE A 114 -16.68 9.90 9.08
N ALA A 115 -17.34 8.86 9.59
CA ALA A 115 -18.30 8.98 10.69
C ALA A 115 -17.70 9.64 11.92
N SER A 116 -16.41 9.38 12.18
CA SER A 116 -15.69 9.94 13.34
C SER A 116 -15.33 11.41 13.23
N VAL A 117 -15.40 12.01 12.03
CA VAL A 117 -14.97 13.40 11.79
C VAL A 117 -16.03 14.30 11.14
N GLN A 118 -17.14 13.74 10.64
CA GLN A 118 -18.14 14.48 9.87
C GLN A 118 -18.94 15.54 10.65
N GLY A 119 -18.85 15.56 11.99
CA GLY A 119 -19.61 16.48 12.82
C GLY A 119 -21.12 16.45 12.50
N GLU A 120 -21.71 17.63 12.29
CA GLU A 120 -23.13 17.78 11.92
C GLU A 120 -23.40 17.63 10.41
N HIS A 121 -22.37 17.54 9.56
CA HIS A 121 -22.51 17.64 8.11
C HIS A 121 -23.03 16.36 7.41
N ASN A 122 -23.05 15.22 8.11
CA ASN A 122 -23.52 13.93 7.59
C ASN A 122 -22.94 13.54 6.21
N TRP A 123 -21.62 13.68 6.05
CA TRP A 123 -20.90 13.43 4.80
C TRP A 123 -21.08 12.03 4.21
N ILE A 124 -21.33 11.02 5.04
CA ILE A 124 -21.63 9.67 4.57
C ILE A 124 -22.93 9.67 3.75
N ARG A 125 -23.97 10.35 4.25
CA ARG A 125 -25.23 10.48 3.52
C ARG A 125 -25.05 11.43 2.34
N ASP A 126 -24.65 12.68 2.59
CA ASP A 126 -24.81 13.80 1.66
C ASP A 126 -23.65 14.01 0.68
N SER A 127 -22.63 13.15 0.73
CA SER A 127 -21.34 13.33 0.04
C SER A 127 -20.42 14.35 0.71
N PHE A 128 -19.15 14.25 0.37
CA PHE A 128 -18.10 15.20 0.67
C PHE A 128 -17.19 15.35 -0.53
N VAL A 129 -16.78 16.57 -0.86
CA VAL A 129 -15.75 16.85 -1.88
C VAL A 129 -14.93 18.06 -1.43
N ALA A 130 -13.64 17.86 -1.21
CA ALA A 130 -12.68 18.94 -0.96
C ALA A 130 -12.47 19.75 -2.25
N LYS A 131 -12.59 21.08 -2.17
CA LYS A 131 -12.40 21.97 -3.33
C LYS A 131 -10.93 22.33 -3.57
N SER A 132 -10.11 22.17 -2.53
CA SER A 132 -8.67 22.42 -2.54
C SER A 132 -7.97 21.46 -1.57
N LEU A 133 -6.62 21.41 -1.60
CA LEU A 133 -5.84 20.61 -0.66
C LEU A 133 -6.07 21.02 0.81
N ASP A 134 -6.32 22.32 1.05
CA ASP A 134 -6.58 22.85 2.39
C ASP A 134 -7.96 22.44 2.93
N ASP A 135 -8.88 22.07 2.04
CA ASP A 135 -10.22 21.58 2.40
C ASP A 135 -10.24 20.07 2.70
N GLU A 136 -9.14 19.36 2.48
CA GLU A 136 -9.05 17.91 2.74
C GLU A 136 -9.06 17.62 4.25
N VAL A 137 -9.94 16.71 4.68
CA VAL A 137 -10.17 16.46 6.11
C VAL A 137 -9.35 15.27 6.59
N LYS A 138 -8.44 15.49 7.54
CA LYS A 138 -7.66 14.41 8.16
C LYS A 138 -8.58 13.34 8.75
N LEU A 139 -8.27 12.07 8.50
CA LEU A 139 -8.94 10.89 9.05
C LEU A 139 -8.07 10.31 10.19
N PRO A 140 -8.36 10.61 11.46
CA PRO A 140 -7.50 10.21 12.57
C PRO A 140 -7.39 8.68 12.67
N ARG A 141 -6.17 8.21 12.98
CA ARG A 141 -5.83 6.79 13.16
C ARG A 141 -5.97 5.93 11.90
N LEU A 142 -6.30 6.52 10.76
CA LEU A 142 -6.22 5.83 9.48
C LEU A 142 -4.76 5.82 9.01
N THR A 143 -4.24 4.62 8.79
CA THR A 143 -2.90 4.43 8.22
C THR A 143 -3.00 3.70 6.89
N VAL A 144 -2.12 4.05 5.96
CA VAL A 144 -1.97 3.37 4.67
C VAL A 144 -0.55 2.86 4.54
N GLN A 145 -0.38 1.62 4.08
CA GLN A 145 0.91 0.97 3.98
C GLN A 145 1.23 0.63 2.53
N GLN A 146 2.38 1.09 2.05
CA GLN A 146 2.91 0.83 0.71
C GLN A 146 4.06 -0.17 0.82
N LEU A 147 3.99 -1.27 0.09
CA LEU A 147 5.05 -2.28 0.07
C LEU A 147 6.22 -1.77 -0.77
N ILE A 148 7.33 -1.40 -0.12
CA ILE A 148 8.54 -0.86 -0.77
C ILE A 148 9.47 -1.97 -1.26
N ALA A 149 9.59 -3.06 -0.50
CA ALA A 149 10.37 -4.20 -0.90
C ALA A 149 9.97 -5.49 -0.17
N SER A 150 10.36 -6.62 -0.74
CA SER A 150 10.22 -7.94 -0.14
C SER A 150 11.48 -8.77 -0.34
N ARG A 151 11.76 -9.68 0.60
CA ARG A 151 12.90 -10.59 0.54
C ARG A 151 12.60 -11.91 1.22
N ASP A 152 12.97 -13.03 0.60
CA ASP A 152 12.89 -14.34 1.24
C ASP A 152 13.86 -14.41 2.43
N VAL A 153 13.34 -14.77 3.60
CA VAL A 153 14.08 -14.93 4.87
C VAL A 153 13.87 -16.33 5.46
N THR A 154 13.40 -17.28 4.68
CA THR A 154 13.06 -18.63 5.12
C THR A 154 14.26 -19.33 5.75
N ALA A 155 15.45 -19.17 5.16
CA ALA A 155 16.68 -19.76 5.69
C ALA A 155 17.09 -19.12 7.03
N GLU A 156 16.97 -17.80 7.17
CA GLU A 156 17.28 -17.09 8.39
C GLU A 156 16.29 -17.40 9.51
N ILE A 157 15.00 -17.47 9.21
CA ILE A 157 13.97 -17.84 10.19
C ILE A 157 14.19 -19.28 10.69
N ASN A 158 14.55 -20.22 9.81
CA ASN A 158 14.79 -21.61 10.18
C ASN A 158 16.21 -21.90 10.70
N ARG A 159 17.07 -20.87 10.83
CA ARG A 159 18.46 -21.06 11.25
C ARG A 159 18.54 -21.64 12.67
N GLY A 160 19.22 -22.79 12.79
CA GLY A 160 19.41 -23.48 14.06
C GLY A 160 18.13 -24.14 14.60
N VAL A 161 17.12 -24.34 13.76
CA VAL A 161 16.01 -25.25 14.05
C VAL A 161 16.47 -26.68 13.73
N SER A 162 16.48 -27.55 14.73
CA SER A 162 16.93 -28.94 14.58
C SER A 162 15.79 -29.87 14.16
N ALA A 163 16.09 -30.85 13.32
CA ALA A 163 15.16 -31.95 13.05
C ALA A 163 14.89 -32.73 14.35
N GLY A 164 13.61 -32.95 14.66
CA GLY A 164 13.18 -33.66 15.89
C GLY A 164 13.08 -32.80 17.16
N ALA A 165 13.27 -31.48 17.07
CA ALA A 165 12.96 -30.57 18.17
C ALA A 165 11.45 -30.54 18.45
N SER A 166 11.05 -30.25 19.70
CA SER A 166 9.64 -30.06 20.04
C SER A 166 9.08 -28.80 19.36
N ASP A 167 7.77 -28.74 19.16
CA ASP A 167 7.10 -27.61 18.53
C ASP A 167 7.36 -26.29 19.27
N GLU A 168 7.45 -26.33 20.61
CA GLU A 168 7.78 -25.16 21.44
C GLU A 168 9.20 -24.68 21.18
N ALA A 169 10.17 -25.59 21.06
CA ALA A 169 11.55 -25.25 20.76
C ALA A 169 11.69 -24.66 19.36
N VAL A 170 11.00 -25.24 18.37
CA VAL A 170 10.94 -24.73 16.99
C VAL A 170 10.33 -23.32 16.96
N SER A 171 9.17 -23.14 17.58
CA SER A 171 8.45 -21.86 17.64
C SER A 171 9.27 -20.79 18.36
N GLY A 172 9.87 -21.13 19.50
CA GLY A 172 10.75 -20.24 20.26
C GLY A 172 11.97 -19.79 19.44
N LYS A 173 12.60 -20.72 18.72
CA LYS A 173 13.77 -20.40 17.89
C LYS A 173 13.40 -19.50 16.71
N ARG A 174 12.31 -19.80 16.00
CA ARG A 174 11.82 -18.97 14.89
C ARG A 174 11.46 -17.57 15.35
N LYS A 175 10.75 -17.41 16.48
CA LYS A 175 10.43 -16.09 17.06
C LYS A 175 11.68 -15.29 17.42
N ALA A 176 12.71 -15.94 17.97
CA ALA A 176 13.98 -15.28 18.27
C ALA A 176 14.69 -14.80 17.00
N ASN A 177 14.73 -15.63 15.95
CA ASN A 177 15.31 -15.28 14.66
C ASN A 177 14.53 -14.14 13.98
N GLU A 178 13.19 -14.19 14.00
CA GLU A 178 12.30 -13.14 13.50
C GLU A 178 12.58 -11.80 14.20
N LYS A 179 12.64 -11.79 15.53
CA LYS A 179 12.93 -10.57 16.30
C LYS A 179 14.29 -9.98 15.91
N ALA A 180 15.32 -10.81 15.74
CA ALA A 180 16.64 -10.35 15.32
C ALA A 180 16.61 -9.75 13.90
N LEU A 181 15.90 -10.38 12.97
CA LEU A 181 15.70 -9.88 11.60
C LEU A 181 14.99 -8.53 11.59
N LEU A 182 13.90 -8.38 12.33
CA LEU A 182 13.14 -7.13 12.40
C LEU A 182 13.97 -5.98 13.00
N VAL A 183 14.77 -6.25 14.03
CA VAL A 183 15.70 -5.27 14.62
C VAL A 183 16.77 -4.84 13.61
N ALA A 184 17.37 -5.80 12.91
CA ALA A 184 18.38 -5.51 11.89
C ALA A 184 17.79 -4.69 10.73
N ALA A 185 16.64 -5.11 10.20
CA ALA A 185 15.95 -4.43 9.10
C ALA A 185 15.55 -3.00 9.47
N ARG A 186 15.09 -2.75 10.71
CA ARG A 186 14.76 -1.40 11.18
C ARG A 186 16.01 -0.53 11.37
N LYS A 187 17.16 -1.11 11.67
CA LYS A 187 18.43 -0.37 11.74
C LYS A 187 18.93 0.01 10.34
N GLU A 188 18.76 -0.88 9.36
CA GLU A 188 19.18 -0.67 7.97
C GLU A 188 18.24 0.30 7.23
N HIS A 189 16.93 0.20 7.48
CA HIS A 189 15.90 1.02 6.87
C HIS A 189 15.08 1.75 7.96
N PRO A 190 15.62 2.83 8.56
CA PRO A 190 14.97 3.51 9.68
C PRO A 190 13.61 4.13 9.34
N ASP A 191 13.41 4.49 8.07
CA ASP A 191 12.16 5.12 7.58
C ASP A 191 11.10 4.10 7.15
N LEU A 192 11.42 2.79 7.18
CA LEU A 192 10.52 1.72 6.80
C LEU A 192 10.12 0.87 8.00
N THR A 193 8.92 0.29 7.92
CA THR A 193 8.41 -0.65 8.91
C THR A 193 8.59 -2.08 8.38
N PRO A 194 9.52 -2.86 8.95
CA PRO A 194 9.68 -4.26 8.57
C PRO A 194 8.57 -5.13 9.17
N GLN A 195 8.11 -6.12 8.40
CA GLN A 195 7.17 -7.15 8.83
C GLN A 195 7.62 -8.50 8.25
N VAL A 196 7.66 -9.56 9.06
CA VAL A 196 7.84 -10.92 8.55
C VAL A 196 6.46 -11.52 8.26
N ILE A 197 6.27 -11.98 7.04
CA ILE A 197 5.06 -12.63 6.55
C ILE A 197 5.33 -14.13 6.48
N THR A 198 4.51 -14.89 7.20
CA THR A 198 4.54 -16.36 7.12
C THR A 198 3.59 -16.81 6.01
N MET A 199 4.07 -17.63 5.09
CA MET A 199 3.29 -18.13 3.96
C MET A 199 3.29 -19.67 3.93
N HIS A 200 2.29 -20.24 3.28
CA HIS A 200 2.13 -21.69 3.10
C HIS A 200 2.25 -22.45 4.45
N ASN A 201 1.53 -21.97 5.46
CA ASN A 201 1.49 -22.56 6.81
C ASN A 201 2.89 -22.72 7.46
N GLY A 202 3.82 -21.81 7.16
CA GLY A 202 5.18 -21.85 7.73
C GLY A 202 6.21 -22.55 6.86
N ALA A 203 5.87 -22.90 5.62
CA ALA A 203 6.86 -23.43 4.68
C ALA A 203 7.83 -22.34 4.17
N THR A 204 7.37 -21.09 4.07
CA THR A 204 8.19 -19.96 3.62
C THR A 204 7.92 -18.70 4.44
N TYR A 205 8.91 -17.82 4.50
CA TYR A 205 8.87 -16.55 5.24
C TYR A 205 9.44 -15.43 4.38
N GLN A 206 8.72 -14.31 4.29
CA GLN A 206 9.17 -13.11 3.57
C GLN A 206 9.31 -11.94 4.53
N LEU A 207 10.40 -11.19 4.42
CA LEU A 207 10.54 -9.88 5.06
C LEU A 207 10.00 -8.82 4.11
N TYR A 208 8.93 -8.15 4.51
CA TYR A 208 8.34 -7.01 3.80
C TYR A 208 8.75 -5.71 4.47
N LEU A 209 9.12 -4.72 3.67
CA LEU A 209 9.44 -3.38 4.13
C LEU A 209 8.34 -2.43 3.66
N TYR A 210 7.61 -1.85 4.61
CA TYR A 210 6.49 -0.96 4.34
C TYR A 210 6.86 0.49 4.61
N ARG A 211 6.45 1.39 3.71
CA ARG A 211 6.29 2.81 4.03
C ARG A 211 4.89 3.00 4.63
N ILE A 212 4.80 3.75 5.73
CA ILE A 212 3.55 4.01 6.44
C ILE A 212 3.18 5.48 6.27
N PHE A 213 1.98 5.73 5.76
CA PHE A 213 1.37 7.04 5.71
C PHE A 213 0.32 7.12 6.82
N ASP A 214 0.49 8.06 7.75
CA ASP A 214 -0.39 8.26 8.92
C ASP A 214 -1.07 9.64 8.94
N ASP A 215 -0.81 10.49 7.94
CA ASP A 215 -1.61 11.68 7.61
C ASP A 215 -2.50 11.46 6.39
N VAL A 216 -3.49 10.59 6.54
CA VAL A 216 -4.44 10.29 5.45
C VAL A 216 -5.64 11.21 5.55
N ARG A 217 -5.98 11.90 4.46
CA ARG A 217 -7.05 12.90 4.40
C ARG A 217 -8.14 12.50 3.43
N LEU A 218 -9.39 12.78 3.76
CA LEU A 218 -10.55 12.60 2.92
C LEU A 218 -10.57 13.67 1.82
N VAL A 219 -10.74 13.24 0.57
CA VAL A 219 -10.81 14.11 -0.61
C VAL A 219 -12.21 14.10 -1.21
N CYS A 220 -12.79 12.92 -1.40
CA CYS A 220 -14.12 12.77 -2.00
C CYS A 220 -14.81 11.50 -1.51
N SER A 221 -16.04 11.63 -1.00
CA SER A 221 -16.94 10.53 -0.67
C SER A 221 -18.28 10.79 -1.35
N PRO A 222 -18.76 9.94 -2.28
CA PRO A 222 -20.07 10.10 -2.89
C PRO A 222 -21.21 9.78 -1.90
N HIS A 223 -22.42 10.20 -2.26
CA HIS A 223 -23.65 9.96 -1.50
C HIS A 223 -23.83 8.46 -1.20
N LEU A 224 -24.30 8.12 0.01
CA LEU A 224 -24.43 6.72 0.45
C LEU A 224 -25.20 5.85 -0.55
N GLN A 225 -26.32 6.35 -1.09
CA GLN A 225 -27.13 5.61 -2.08
C GLN A 225 -26.49 5.49 -3.47
N THR A 226 -25.48 6.32 -3.79
CA THR A 226 -24.67 6.11 -5.00
C THR A 226 -23.66 4.99 -4.77
N SER A 227 -23.00 5.00 -3.61
CA SER A 227 -21.94 4.05 -3.26
C SER A 227 -22.46 2.67 -2.88
N HIS A 228 -23.57 2.64 -2.14
CA HIS A 228 -24.19 1.45 -1.57
C HIS A 228 -25.66 1.34 -2.05
N PHE A 229 -25.85 1.56 -3.35
CA PHE A 229 -27.15 1.41 -4.01
C PHE A 229 -27.73 0.01 -3.78
N GLY A 230 -29.04 -0.04 -3.56
CA GLY A 230 -29.76 -1.29 -3.26
C GLY A 230 -29.59 -1.81 -1.82
N GLY A 231 -28.65 -1.25 -1.05
CA GLY A 231 -28.43 -1.63 0.34
C GLY A 231 -27.93 -3.06 0.53
N ASP A 232 -28.27 -3.63 1.68
CA ASP A 232 -28.00 -5.02 2.05
C ASP A 232 -28.59 -6.05 1.07
N PRO A 233 -29.83 -5.90 0.53
CA PRO A 233 -30.39 -6.83 -0.45
C PRO A 233 -29.52 -7.05 -1.69
N ASP A 234 -28.85 -6.01 -2.16
CA ASP A 234 -27.97 -6.10 -3.33
C ASP A 234 -26.53 -6.50 -2.93
N ASN A 235 -26.23 -6.64 -1.63
CA ASN A 235 -24.87 -6.98 -1.19
C ASN A 235 -24.53 -8.42 -1.58
N PHE A 236 -23.30 -8.65 -2.06
CA PHE A 236 -22.86 -9.94 -2.59
C PHE A 236 -23.68 -10.50 -3.77
N THR A 237 -24.40 -9.66 -4.52
CA THR A 237 -25.14 -10.09 -5.71
C THR A 237 -24.55 -9.53 -7.01
N TYR A 238 -24.91 -10.18 -8.12
CA TYR A 238 -24.70 -9.69 -9.48
C TYR A 238 -26.02 -9.84 -10.25
N PRO A 239 -26.45 -8.85 -11.07
CA PRO A 239 -25.78 -7.58 -11.37
C PRO A 239 -25.79 -6.61 -10.18
N ARG A 240 -24.79 -5.70 -10.14
CA ARG A 240 -24.61 -4.69 -9.08
C ARG A 240 -24.44 -3.32 -9.71
N TYR A 241 -25.10 -2.30 -9.14
CA TYR A 241 -25.17 -0.95 -9.71
C TYR A 241 -24.63 0.16 -8.80
N GLY A 242 -24.18 -0.17 -7.58
CA GLY A 242 -23.54 0.79 -6.68
C GLY A 242 -22.11 1.13 -7.14
N ILE A 243 -21.75 2.41 -7.09
CA ILE A 243 -20.42 2.91 -7.45
C ILE A 243 -19.62 3.13 -6.16
N ASP A 244 -19.13 2.04 -5.58
CA ASP A 244 -18.50 2.01 -4.27
C ASP A 244 -17.05 2.53 -4.31
N PHE A 245 -16.85 3.85 -4.26
CA PHE A 245 -15.53 4.46 -4.23
C PHE A 245 -15.42 5.64 -3.27
N THR A 246 -14.21 5.95 -2.85
CA THR A 246 -13.82 7.18 -2.14
C THR A 246 -12.39 7.52 -2.49
N PHE A 247 -12.11 8.81 -2.60
CA PHE A 247 -10.75 9.33 -2.68
C PHE A 247 -10.26 9.84 -1.33
N CYS A 248 -9.05 9.43 -0.99
CA CYS A 248 -8.25 9.98 0.09
C CYS A 248 -6.92 10.52 -0.47
N ARG A 249 -6.11 11.14 0.36
CA ARG A 249 -4.73 11.52 0.04
C ARG A 249 -3.82 11.17 1.20
N ALA A 250 -2.60 10.75 0.89
CA ALA A 250 -1.52 10.53 1.85
C ALA A 250 -0.43 11.59 1.72
#